data_AF-T1IMR2-F1
#
_entry.id   AF-T1IMR2-F1
#
_cell.length_a   1.000
_cell.length_b   1.000
_cell.length_c   1.000
_cell.angle_alpha   90.00
_cell.angle_beta   90.00
_cell.angle_gamma   90.00
#
_symmetry.space_group_name_H-M   'P 1'
#
loop_
_entity.id
_entity.type
_entity.pdbx_description
1 polymer ?
#
loop_
_entity_poly.entity_id
_entity_poly.type
_entity_poly.pdbx_seq_one_letter_code
_entity_poly.pdbx_strand_id
1 'polypeptide(L)'
;MFLQTQRKGLILALLILVIEKSAGSLERTEERTLSLTGKYSWELLFDIDNTNNSGHIIRKEVVKVSLFISYDQLLSQVNEYAHKARVGFESGAKLEVVSVSMSSGFESSVSQKYESTTKNHEEKREELTKTTEFDIGPNSRLVLYRLVFNGPGISYVTDTLSSTPRNISDVIISCTVRPKNFLKNIKVVYTGEGDAASKPSNSLVEVDGWNADINGGFDGDHVWLVPVWTTNPAIAATSIEVIIQRSENNRYSNLARGAGGPYRYLKMITDSVSNERITNLKLWRSKDKTSKPSLEGWKGWTGDINADRGGDYLYICWKTVQI
;
A
#
# COMPACT_ATOMS: atom_id res chain seq x y z
N MET A 1 12.39 57.00 26.53
CA MET A 1 12.49 56.74 25.08
C MET A 1 12.16 55.28 24.87
N PHE A 2 10.86 54.99 24.93
CA PHE A 2 10.24 53.66 24.91
C PHE A 2 9.14 53.72 23.84
N LEU A 3 8.84 52.57 23.24
CA LEU A 3 7.71 52.32 22.31
C LEU A 3 7.91 52.83 20.88
N GLN A 4 8.58 52.04 20.03
CA GLN A 4 8.13 51.83 18.63
C GLN A 4 8.92 50.72 17.92
N THR A 5 8.83 49.47 18.40
CA THR A 5 9.15 48.30 17.55
C THR A 5 8.56 46.99 18.07
N GLN A 6 7.25 46.99 18.35
CA GLN A 6 6.46 45.76 18.40
C GLN A 6 5.08 46.03 17.84
N ARG A 7 4.95 45.98 16.50
CA ARG A 7 3.64 45.94 15.81
C ARG A 7 3.76 45.64 14.30
N LYS A 8 4.53 44.61 13.95
CA LYS A 8 4.48 44.00 12.59
C LYS A 8 4.47 42.47 12.59
N GLY A 9 4.24 41.82 13.73
CA GLY A 9 4.20 40.36 13.87
C GLY A 9 2.91 39.83 14.46
N LEU A 10 1.75 40.45 14.18
CA LEU A 10 0.46 40.05 14.77
C LEU A 10 -0.74 40.19 13.83
N ILE A 11 -0.51 40.16 12.52
CA ILE A 11 -1.56 40.00 11.50
C ILE A 11 -1.15 38.83 10.59
N LEU A 12 -0.95 37.66 11.18
CA LEU A 12 -0.91 36.38 10.47
C LEU A 12 -1.19 35.20 11.42
N ALA A 13 -2.06 35.42 12.41
CA ALA A 13 -2.43 34.40 13.41
C ALA A 13 -3.95 34.31 13.63
N LEU A 14 -4.78 34.89 12.74
CA LEU A 14 -6.22 34.95 12.95
C LEU A 14 -7.05 34.77 11.66
N LEU A 15 -6.54 33.96 10.72
CA LEU A 15 -7.33 33.51 9.56
C LEU A 15 -7.10 32.02 9.28
N ILE A 16 -7.26 31.18 10.30
CA ILE A 16 -7.54 29.74 10.13
C ILE A 16 -8.71 29.41 11.06
N LEU A 17 -9.87 29.97 10.74
CA LEU A 17 -11.15 29.41 11.15
C LEU A 17 -12.19 29.90 10.16
N VAL A 18 -12.95 28.93 9.63
CA VAL A 18 -14.10 29.06 8.72
C VAL A 18 -13.76 29.26 7.24
N ILE A 19 -13.38 28.16 6.59
CA ILE A 19 -14.03 27.75 5.32
C ILE A 19 -14.39 26.27 5.48
N GLU A 20 -15.56 26.03 6.06
CA GLU A 20 -16.27 24.76 5.90
C GLU A 20 -17.30 24.90 4.77
N LYS A 21 -17.47 23.79 4.04
CA LYS A 21 -18.51 23.51 3.03
C LYS A 21 -18.37 24.16 1.65
N SER A 22 -17.64 23.46 0.76
CA SER A 22 -18.23 22.86 -0.46
C SER A 22 -17.12 22.34 -1.39
N ALA A 23 -16.67 21.11 -1.17
CA ALA A 23 -16.04 20.25 -2.17
C ALA A 23 -16.05 18.84 -1.58
N GLY A 24 -16.40 17.82 -2.37
CA GLY A 24 -16.56 16.44 -1.91
C GLY A 24 -15.43 16.00 -0.99
N SER A 25 -15.80 15.45 0.18
CA SER A 25 -14.88 15.00 1.22
C SER A 25 -13.88 13.98 0.69
N LEU A 26 -12.72 14.46 0.26
CA LEU A 26 -11.48 13.74 0.51
C LEU A 26 -11.29 13.78 2.03
N GLU A 27 -11.81 12.77 2.73
CA GLU A 27 -11.41 12.51 4.11
C GLU A 27 -9.87 12.50 4.11
N ARG A 28 -9.27 13.43 4.84
CA ARG A 28 -7.83 13.51 5.00
C ARG A 28 -7.43 12.27 5.78
N THR A 29 -7.03 11.20 5.08
CA THR A 29 -6.61 9.95 5.71
C THR A 29 -5.52 10.27 6.72
N GLU A 30 -5.76 10.05 8.01
CA GLU A 30 -4.83 10.43 9.07
C GLU A 30 -3.59 9.54 8.97
N GLU A 31 -2.48 10.10 8.50
CA GLU A 31 -1.18 9.42 8.48
C GLU A 31 -0.51 9.57 9.85
N ARG A 32 0.15 8.51 10.32
CA ARG A 32 0.92 8.51 11.56
C ARG A 32 2.28 7.87 11.32
N THR A 33 3.30 8.36 12.02
CA THR A 33 4.64 7.76 11.98
C THR A 33 4.85 6.87 13.19
N LEU A 34 5.24 5.63 12.94
CA LEU A 34 5.60 4.63 13.93
C LEU A 34 7.12 4.45 13.94
N SER A 35 7.71 4.32 15.12
CA SER A 35 9.15 4.07 15.27
C SER A 35 9.35 2.64 15.74
N LEU A 36 9.83 1.80 14.83
CA LEU A 36 10.22 0.42 15.12
C LEU A 36 11.74 0.32 15.20
N THR A 37 12.23 -0.79 15.75
CA THR A 37 13.65 -0.98 16.02
C THR A 37 14.22 -2.14 15.22
N GLY A 38 15.27 -1.90 14.46
CA GLY A 38 16.16 -2.92 13.91
C GLY A 38 17.42 -3.05 14.74
N LYS A 39 17.98 -4.27 14.79
CA LYS A 39 19.11 -4.61 15.64
C LYS A 39 20.24 -5.23 14.86
N TYR A 40 21.45 -4.89 15.29
CA TYR A 40 22.66 -5.56 14.88
C TYR A 40 23.03 -6.68 15.86
N SER A 41 23.51 -7.79 15.32
CA SER A 41 24.06 -8.91 16.10
C SER A 41 25.32 -9.44 15.44
N TRP A 42 26.24 -9.92 16.26
CA TRP A 42 27.43 -10.63 15.80
C TRP A 42 27.17 -12.12 15.80
N GLU A 43 27.26 -12.74 14.62
CA GLU A 43 27.17 -14.19 14.47
C GLU A 43 28.57 -14.79 14.36
N LEU A 44 28.85 -15.87 15.10
CA LEU A 44 30.11 -16.59 15.00
C LEU A 44 30.26 -17.17 13.58
N LEU A 45 31.35 -16.83 12.90
CA LEU A 45 31.69 -17.40 11.61
C LEU A 45 32.56 -18.65 11.78
N PHE A 46 33.66 -18.53 12.54
CA PHE A 46 34.49 -19.65 12.95
C PHE A 46 35.35 -19.32 14.18
N ASP A 47 35.89 -20.35 14.80
CA ASP A 47 36.83 -20.30 15.91
C ASP A 47 37.96 -21.29 15.63
N ILE A 48 39.16 -20.79 15.38
CA ILE A 48 40.35 -21.59 15.05
C ILE A 48 41.37 -21.39 16.14
N ASP A 49 41.67 -22.49 16.85
CA ASP A 49 42.69 -22.54 17.87
C ASP A 49 43.99 -23.13 17.30
N ASN A 50 45.02 -22.30 17.19
CA ASN A 50 46.37 -22.64 16.75
C ASN A 50 47.39 -22.53 17.90
N THR A 51 46.95 -22.58 19.16
CA THR A 51 47.84 -22.34 20.32
C THR A 51 48.89 -23.43 20.52
N ASN A 52 48.65 -24.65 20.02
CA ASN A 52 49.53 -25.80 20.20
C ASN A 52 50.37 -26.14 18.96
N ASN A 53 50.46 -25.21 18.00
CA ASN A 53 51.14 -25.42 16.72
C ASN A 53 52.12 -24.28 16.46
N SER A 54 53.34 -24.64 16.06
CA SER A 54 54.41 -23.71 15.70
C SER A 54 54.35 -23.24 14.25
N GLY A 55 53.44 -23.78 13.44
CA GLY A 55 53.17 -23.36 12.06
C GLY A 55 51.96 -22.44 11.92
N HIS A 56 51.77 -21.92 10.71
CA HIS A 56 50.59 -21.14 10.32
C HIS A 56 49.42 -22.06 9.91
N ILE A 57 48.19 -21.62 10.16
CA ILE A 57 46.98 -22.19 9.54
C ILE A 57 46.41 -21.19 8.56
N ILE A 58 46.29 -21.60 7.29
CA ILE A 58 45.61 -20.81 6.26
C ILE A 58 44.17 -21.30 6.13
N ARG A 59 43.20 -20.43 6.45
CA ARG A 59 41.77 -20.71 6.31
C ARG A 59 41.19 -19.90 5.15
N LYS A 60 40.66 -20.57 4.14
CA LYS A 60 39.81 -19.96 3.12
C LYS A 60 38.36 -20.08 3.55
N GLU A 61 37.69 -18.95 3.74
CA GLU A 61 36.28 -18.89 4.15
C GLU A 61 35.45 -18.20 3.07
N VAL A 62 34.27 -18.78 2.77
CA VAL A 62 33.31 -18.17 1.84
C VAL A 62 32.34 -17.32 2.64
N VAL A 63 32.55 -16.01 2.64
CA VAL A 63 31.70 -15.04 3.32
C VAL A 63 30.51 -14.74 2.43
N LYS A 64 29.30 -15.06 2.91
CA LYS A 64 28.04 -14.75 2.24
C LYS A 64 27.52 -13.38 2.70
N VAL A 65 27.26 -12.50 1.74
CA VAL A 65 26.50 -11.25 1.92
C VAL A 65 25.12 -11.49 1.35
N SER A 66 24.08 -11.20 2.13
CA SER A 66 22.70 -11.38 1.64
C SER A 66 21.79 -10.29 2.15
N LEU A 67 20.89 -9.84 1.29
CA LEU A 67 19.84 -8.88 1.61
C LEU A 67 18.50 -9.51 1.29
N PHE A 68 17.60 -9.52 2.27
CA PHE A 68 16.21 -9.87 2.10
C PHE A 68 15.33 -8.74 2.61
N ILE A 69 14.40 -8.29 1.77
CA ILE A 69 13.38 -7.29 2.08
C ILE A 69 12.02 -7.85 1.68
N SER A 70 11.01 -7.68 2.53
CA SER A 70 9.63 -8.11 2.26
C SER A 70 8.62 -7.10 2.81
N TYR A 71 7.82 -6.51 1.90
CA TYR A 71 6.72 -5.62 2.27
C TYR A 71 5.70 -6.31 3.16
N ASP A 72 5.34 -7.57 2.87
CA ASP A 72 4.32 -8.29 3.63
C ASP A 72 4.77 -8.58 5.06
N GLN A 73 6.06 -8.92 5.25
CA GLN A 73 6.63 -9.08 6.59
C GLN A 73 6.67 -7.75 7.36
N LEU A 74 7.07 -6.66 6.70
CA LEU A 74 7.04 -5.33 7.28
C LEU A 74 5.61 -4.96 7.72
N LEU A 75 4.64 -5.11 6.81
CA LEU A 75 3.24 -4.75 7.06
C LEU A 75 2.66 -5.55 8.24
N SER A 76 2.97 -6.85 8.33
CA SER A 76 2.57 -7.70 9.44
C SER A 76 3.10 -7.17 10.79
N GLN A 77 4.41 -6.90 10.86
CA GLN A 77 5.06 -6.41 12.08
C GLN A 77 4.62 -5.00 12.47
N VAL A 78 4.35 -4.14 11.48
CA VAL A 78 3.79 -2.80 11.69
C VAL A 78 2.38 -2.88 12.27
N ASN A 79 1.51 -3.75 11.75
CA ASN A 79 0.17 -3.94 12.29
C ASN A 79 0.22 -4.48 13.74
N GLU A 80 1.11 -5.45 14.00
CA GLU A 80 1.32 -5.99 15.35
C GLU A 80 1.79 -4.90 16.32
N TYR A 81 2.76 -4.08 15.91
CA TYR A 81 3.25 -2.96 16.71
C TYR A 81 2.14 -1.95 16.97
N ALA A 82 1.41 -1.52 15.94
CA ALA A 82 0.35 -0.51 16.06
C ALA A 82 -0.76 -0.97 17.02
N HIS A 83 -1.14 -2.25 16.95
CA HIS A 83 -2.10 -2.87 17.85
C HIS A 83 -1.60 -2.85 19.30
N LYS A 84 -0.36 -3.29 19.56
CA LYS A 84 0.23 -3.32 20.91
C LYS A 84 0.39 -1.91 21.49
N ALA A 85 0.82 -0.95 20.68
CA ALA A 85 1.03 0.43 21.08
C ALA A 85 -0.28 1.24 21.20
N ARG A 86 -1.44 0.66 20.85
CA ARG A 86 -2.75 1.33 20.83
C ARG A 86 -2.69 2.64 20.04
N VAL A 87 -2.04 2.61 18.89
CA VAL A 87 -2.01 3.76 17.99
C VAL A 87 -3.44 4.12 17.66
N GLY A 88 -3.81 5.40 17.79
CA GLY A 88 -5.20 5.90 17.82
C GLY A 88 -6.01 5.78 16.54
N PHE A 89 -5.82 4.72 15.77
CA PHE A 89 -6.70 4.31 14.69
C PHE A 89 -7.97 3.65 15.24
N GLU A 90 -9.02 3.64 14.42
CA GLU A 90 -10.25 2.94 14.74
C GLU A 90 -9.99 1.46 15.04
N SER A 91 -10.70 0.91 16.02
CA SER A 91 -10.57 -0.50 16.38
C SER A 91 -10.89 -1.39 15.18
N GLY A 92 -9.96 -2.29 14.84
CA GLY A 92 -10.09 -3.20 13.70
C GLY A 92 -9.66 -2.60 12.35
N ALA A 93 -9.18 -1.35 12.32
CA ALA A 93 -8.59 -0.77 11.12
C ALA A 93 -7.37 -1.59 10.68
N LYS A 94 -7.31 -1.88 9.38
CA LYS A 94 -6.12 -2.46 8.74
C LYS A 94 -5.25 -1.32 8.25
N LEU A 95 -3.94 -1.40 8.46
CA LEU A 95 -3.02 -0.36 8.03
C LEU A 95 -2.44 -0.66 6.65
N GLU A 96 -1.95 0.38 6.01
CA GLU A 96 -0.98 0.29 4.93
C GLU A 96 0.25 1.14 5.26
N VAL A 97 1.42 0.68 4.83
CA VAL A 97 2.67 1.43 4.96
C VAL A 97 2.81 2.35 3.75
N VAL A 98 2.85 3.66 4.00
CA VAL A 98 2.99 4.71 2.99
C VAL A 98 4.46 4.92 2.63
N SER A 99 5.32 4.95 3.64
CA SER A 99 6.76 5.09 3.47
C SER A 99 7.52 4.53 4.64
N VAL A 100 8.80 4.21 4.41
CA VAL A 100 9.76 3.85 5.44
C VAL A 100 10.99 4.74 5.34
N SER A 101 11.71 4.90 6.44
CA SER A 101 13.05 5.46 6.46
C SER A 101 13.83 4.89 7.65
N MET A 102 15.15 4.91 7.56
CA MET A 102 16.04 4.42 8.61
C MET A 102 16.85 5.57 9.23
N SER A 103 17.17 5.47 10.52
CA SER A 103 18.05 6.43 11.19
C SER A 103 19.44 6.44 10.57
N SER A 104 20.14 7.58 10.71
CA SER A 104 21.52 7.73 10.25
C SER A 104 22.45 6.66 10.87
N GLY A 105 23.39 6.17 10.07
CA GLY A 105 24.34 5.13 10.46
C GLY A 105 24.08 3.75 9.84
N PHE A 106 22.90 3.54 9.24
CA PHE A 106 22.65 2.38 8.38
C PHE A 106 23.20 2.61 6.97
N GLU A 107 23.52 1.53 6.25
CA GLU A 107 24.07 1.63 4.90
C GLU A 107 23.04 2.30 3.95
N SER A 108 23.45 3.39 3.29
CA SER A 108 22.55 4.18 2.44
C SER A 108 22.03 3.38 1.24
N SER A 109 22.86 2.52 0.66
CA SER A 109 22.49 1.68 -0.48
C SER A 109 21.37 0.69 -0.11
N VAL A 110 21.47 0.09 1.08
CA VAL A 110 20.46 -0.84 1.60
C VAL A 110 19.20 -0.09 2.03
N SER A 111 19.33 1.10 2.64
CA SER A 111 18.19 1.97 2.99
C SER A 111 17.34 2.29 1.75
N GLN A 112 17.98 2.72 0.65
CA GLN A 112 17.28 3.05 -0.59
C GLN A 112 16.59 1.83 -1.22
N LYS A 113 17.21 0.65 -1.16
CA LYS A 113 16.59 -0.60 -1.59
C LYS A 113 15.36 -0.92 -0.73
N TYR A 114 15.46 -0.76 0.58
CA TYR A 114 14.35 -0.98 1.50
C TYR A 114 13.18 -0.03 1.24
N GLU A 115 13.45 1.26 1.05
CA GLU A 115 12.45 2.27 0.71
C GLU A 115 11.75 1.99 -0.62
N SER A 116 12.51 1.68 -1.68
CA SER A 116 11.96 1.40 -3.01
C SER A 116 11.15 0.10 -3.05
N THR A 117 11.65 -0.99 -2.47
CA THR A 117 10.92 -2.26 -2.38
C THR A 117 9.65 -2.11 -1.55
N THR A 118 9.71 -1.35 -0.45
CA THR A 118 8.51 -1.07 0.36
C THR A 118 7.49 -0.24 -0.42
N LYS A 119 7.92 0.81 -1.13
CA LYS A 119 7.03 1.66 -1.93
C LYS A 119 6.32 0.89 -3.06
N ASN A 120 6.99 -0.10 -3.63
CA ASN A 120 6.45 -0.93 -4.71
C ASN A 120 5.61 -2.12 -4.21
N HIS A 121 5.53 -2.34 -2.89
CA HIS A 121 4.89 -3.50 -2.28
C HIS A 121 5.48 -4.83 -2.76
N GLU A 122 6.81 -4.90 -2.83
CA GLU A 122 7.55 -6.04 -3.41
C GLU A 122 8.32 -6.85 -2.35
N GLU A 123 8.89 -7.97 -2.81
CA GLU A 123 9.98 -8.65 -2.12
C GLU A 123 11.27 -8.52 -2.92
N LYS A 124 12.40 -8.48 -2.21
CA LYS A 124 13.73 -8.40 -2.82
C LYS A 124 14.69 -9.34 -2.12
N ARG A 125 15.43 -10.12 -2.92
CA ARG A 125 16.49 -11.03 -2.47
C ARG A 125 17.74 -10.77 -3.29
N GLU A 126 18.86 -10.55 -2.61
CA GLU A 126 20.18 -10.43 -3.22
C GLU A 126 21.15 -11.28 -2.43
N GLU A 127 22.05 -12.00 -3.12
CA GLU A 127 23.12 -12.76 -2.51
C GLU A 127 24.42 -12.55 -3.28
N LEU A 128 25.51 -12.38 -2.54
CA LEU A 128 26.87 -12.30 -3.05
C LEU A 128 27.77 -13.16 -2.16
N THR A 129 28.73 -13.84 -2.77
CA THR A 129 29.76 -14.57 -2.04
C THR A 129 31.13 -13.97 -2.29
N LYS A 130 31.91 -13.81 -1.22
CA LYS A 130 33.30 -13.39 -1.28
C LYS A 130 34.16 -14.41 -0.55
N THR A 131 35.14 -14.97 -1.25
CA THR A 131 36.15 -15.81 -0.61
C THR A 131 37.20 -14.92 0.04
N THR A 132 37.45 -15.11 1.33
CA THR A 132 38.49 -14.41 2.09
C THR A 132 39.44 -15.43 2.69
N GLU A 133 40.73 -15.14 2.63
CA GLU A 133 41.77 -15.96 3.24
C GLU A 133 42.21 -15.34 4.57
N PHE A 134 42.33 -16.17 5.60
CA PHE A 134 42.78 -15.80 6.93
C PHE A 134 44.03 -16.59 7.26
N ASP A 135 45.09 -15.87 7.62
CA ASP A 135 46.33 -16.45 8.12
C ASP A 135 46.33 -16.39 9.66
N ILE A 136 46.28 -17.57 10.28
CA ILE A 136 46.34 -17.72 11.74
C ILE A 136 47.77 -18.11 12.09
N GLY A 137 48.49 -17.15 12.69
CA GLY A 137 49.89 -17.32 13.09
C GLY A 137 50.08 -18.39 14.18
N PRO A 138 51.32 -18.85 14.39
CA PRO A 138 51.64 -19.88 15.38
C PRO A 138 51.33 -19.43 16.80
N ASN A 139 50.97 -20.38 17.66
CA ASN A 139 50.65 -20.15 19.07
C ASN A 139 49.54 -19.10 19.29
N SER A 140 48.57 -19.02 18.38
CA SER A 140 47.49 -18.01 18.42
C SER A 140 46.11 -18.63 18.28
N ARG A 141 45.05 -17.87 18.56
CA ARG A 141 43.65 -18.27 18.32
C ARG A 141 42.91 -17.14 17.64
N LEU A 142 42.11 -17.46 16.64
CA LEU A 142 41.25 -16.53 15.92
C LEU A 142 39.79 -16.95 16.07
N VAL A 143 39.04 -16.14 16.81
CA VAL A 143 37.57 -16.20 16.81
C VAL A 143 37.08 -15.07 15.91
N LEU A 144 36.29 -15.40 14.88
CA LEU A 144 35.83 -14.41 13.90
C LEU A 144 34.31 -14.40 13.85
N TYR A 145 33.73 -13.21 13.91
CA TYR A 145 32.30 -12.97 13.84
C TYR A 145 31.96 -12.16 12.59
N ARG A 146 30.74 -12.33 12.08
CA ARG A 146 30.13 -11.49 11.05
C ARG A 146 29.01 -10.65 11.62
N LEU A 147 28.87 -9.44 11.12
CA LEU A 147 27.78 -8.55 11.52
C LEU A 147 26.52 -8.85 10.69
N VAL A 148 25.39 -8.99 11.38
CA VAL A 148 24.06 -9.20 10.79
C VAL A 148 23.10 -8.15 11.33
N PHE A 149 22.25 -7.63 10.46
CA PHE A 149 21.16 -6.73 10.80
C PHE A 149 19.81 -7.41 10.60
N ASN A 150 18.93 -7.28 11.58
CA ASN A 150 17.54 -7.72 11.50
C ASN A 150 16.62 -6.58 11.94
N GLY A 151 15.68 -6.21 11.08
CA GLY A 151 14.66 -5.21 11.39
C GLY A 151 13.32 -5.58 10.76
N PRO A 152 12.28 -4.76 10.95
CA PRO A 152 10.98 -5.08 10.40
C PRO A 152 10.98 -5.26 8.88
N GLY A 153 10.60 -6.43 8.39
CA GLY A 153 10.61 -6.79 6.96
C GLY A 153 11.97 -6.67 6.26
N ILE A 154 13.09 -6.68 6.99
CA ILE A 154 14.43 -6.65 6.41
C ILE A 154 15.42 -7.50 7.22
N SER A 155 16.22 -8.29 6.51
CA SER A 155 17.37 -9.01 7.03
C SER A 155 18.58 -8.76 6.14
N TYR A 156 19.71 -8.38 6.73
CA TYR A 156 20.93 -8.05 5.99
C TYR A 156 22.16 -8.68 6.66
N VAL A 157 22.74 -9.67 5.98
CA VAL A 157 24.03 -10.28 6.34
C VAL A 157 25.12 -9.49 5.63
N THR A 158 26.02 -8.88 6.40
CA THR A 158 27.06 -7.98 5.88
C THR A 158 28.38 -8.74 5.60
N ASP A 159 29.31 -8.09 4.91
CA ASP A 159 30.72 -8.52 4.83
C ASP A 159 31.59 -7.91 5.95
N THR A 160 30.98 -7.25 6.94
CA THR A 160 31.71 -6.71 8.09
C THR A 160 32.08 -7.82 9.05
N LEU A 161 33.37 -8.03 9.23
CA LEU A 161 33.95 -9.06 10.10
C LEU A 161 34.67 -8.43 11.28
N SER A 162 34.65 -9.09 12.43
CA SER A 162 35.42 -8.67 13.60
C SER A 162 35.83 -9.85 14.46
N SER A 163 37.05 -9.84 14.99
CA SER A 163 37.48 -10.72 16.08
C SER A 163 37.22 -10.12 17.46
N THR A 164 36.84 -8.83 17.51
CA THR A 164 36.45 -8.10 18.72
C THR A 164 35.07 -7.46 18.51
N PRO A 165 33.99 -8.27 18.61
CA PRO A 165 32.62 -7.76 18.51
C PRO A 165 32.39 -6.58 19.44
N ARG A 166 31.93 -5.46 18.88
CA ARG A 166 31.52 -4.28 19.66
C ARG A 166 30.01 -4.15 19.66
N ASN A 167 29.47 -3.52 20.69
CA ASN A 167 28.05 -3.17 20.68
C ASN A 167 27.79 -2.11 19.60
N ILE A 168 26.71 -2.29 18.84
CA ILE A 168 26.29 -1.36 17.79
C ILE A 168 24.89 -0.87 18.15
N SER A 169 24.69 0.44 18.08
CA SER A 169 23.41 1.05 18.38
C SER A 169 22.30 0.49 17.50
N ASP A 170 21.13 0.36 18.09
CA ASP A 170 19.89 0.02 17.41
C ASP A 170 19.57 1.05 16.30
N VAL A 171 18.99 0.57 15.20
CA VAL A 171 18.54 1.41 14.07
C VAL A 171 17.06 1.68 14.24
N ILE A 172 16.68 2.96 14.21
CA ILE A 172 15.26 3.34 14.23
C ILE A 172 14.73 3.29 12.81
N ILE A 173 13.67 2.50 12.60
CA ILE A 173 12.94 2.39 11.35
C ILE A 173 11.62 3.16 11.52
N SER A 174 11.51 4.28 10.83
CA SER A 174 10.32 5.13 10.85
C SER A 174 9.37 4.71 9.73
N CYS A 175 8.18 4.23 10.10
CA CYS A 175 7.14 3.83 9.16
C CYS A 175 6.00 4.84 9.20
N THR A 176 5.76 5.54 8.09
CA THR A 176 4.52 6.31 7.93
C THR A 176 3.43 5.37 7.49
N VAL A 177 2.34 5.33 8.26
CA VAL A 177 1.23 4.41 8.05
C VAL A 177 -0.09 5.16 8.05
N ARG A 178 -1.10 4.57 7.44
CA ARG A 178 -2.47 5.08 7.49
C ARG A 178 -3.48 3.95 7.42
N PRO A 179 -4.75 4.19 7.82
CA PRO A 179 -5.81 3.23 7.61
C PRO A 179 -5.99 2.91 6.13
N LYS A 180 -6.10 1.62 5.82
CA LYS A 180 -6.38 1.12 4.48
C LYS A 180 -7.86 1.30 4.17
N ASN A 181 -8.15 1.89 3.02
CA ASN A 181 -9.50 2.09 2.54
C ASN A 181 -10.00 0.86 1.79
N PHE A 182 -11.21 0.43 2.14
CA PHE A 182 -11.97 -0.62 1.51
C PHE A 182 -13.27 -0.07 0.95
N LEU A 183 -13.75 -0.61 -0.16
CA LEU A 183 -15.00 -0.15 -0.75
C LEU A 183 -16.16 -0.48 0.21
N LYS A 184 -16.95 0.51 0.58
CA LYS A 184 -18.21 0.32 1.32
C LYS A 184 -19.39 0.29 0.37
N ASN A 185 -19.46 1.27 -0.53
CA ASN A 185 -20.58 1.44 -1.44
C ASN A 185 -20.18 2.21 -2.70
N ILE A 186 -21.06 2.27 -3.69
CA ILE A 186 -20.94 3.15 -4.86
C ILE A 186 -22.19 4.03 -4.91
N LYS A 187 -22.00 5.35 -4.85
CA LYS A 187 -23.05 6.34 -5.06
C LYS A 187 -23.22 6.61 -6.55
N VAL A 188 -24.45 6.51 -7.06
CA VAL A 188 -24.79 6.91 -8.43
C VAL A 188 -25.13 8.39 -8.44
N VAL A 189 -24.52 9.15 -9.35
CA VAL A 189 -24.76 10.58 -9.54
C VAL A 189 -25.22 10.81 -10.97
N TYR A 190 -26.28 11.59 -11.13
CA TYR A 190 -26.81 12.00 -12.42
C TYR A 190 -26.39 13.43 -12.71
N THR A 191 -25.93 13.69 -13.94
CA THR A 191 -25.89 15.04 -14.49
C THR A 191 -26.75 15.08 -15.75
N GLY A 192 -27.34 16.24 -16.07
CA GLY A 192 -28.30 16.32 -17.18
C GLY A 192 -27.64 16.00 -18.52
N GLU A 193 -28.45 15.63 -19.52
CA GLU A 193 -28.05 15.20 -20.88
C GLU A 193 -27.06 16.12 -21.63
N GLY A 194 -26.96 17.40 -21.25
CA GLY A 194 -26.00 18.36 -21.81
C GLY A 194 -24.89 18.80 -20.84
N ASP A 195 -24.82 18.20 -19.66
CA ASP A 195 -23.99 18.66 -18.54
C ASP A 195 -22.99 17.59 -18.08
N ALA A 196 -22.20 17.07 -19.02
CA ALA A 196 -21.09 16.18 -18.70
C ALA A 196 -19.99 16.89 -17.89
N ALA A 197 -19.89 18.22 -18.00
CA ALA A 197 -18.87 19.02 -17.31
C ALA A 197 -19.03 19.01 -15.78
N SER A 198 -20.26 18.84 -15.28
CA SER A 198 -20.54 18.69 -13.85
C SER A 198 -20.24 17.30 -13.28
N LYS A 199 -19.54 16.45 -14.03
CA LYS A 199 -19.02 15.16 -13.56
C LYS A 199 -18.29 15.31 -12.21
N PRO A 200 -18.62 14.50 -11.19
CA PRO A 200 -17.88 14.49 -9.93
C PRO A 200 -16.41 14.13 -10.13
N SER A 201 -15.49 14.92 -9.58
CA SER A 201 -14.05 14.71 -9.72
C SER A 201 -13.55 13.40 -9.12
N ASN A 202 -14.29 12.82 -8.17
CA ASN A 202 -14.00 11.55 -7.52
C ASN A 202 -14.82 10.38 -8.08
N SER A 203 -15.45 10.52 -9.25
CA SER A 203 -16.09 9.40 -9.91
C SER A 203 -15.06 8.37 -10.40
N LEU A 204 -15.53 7.15 -10.66
CA LEU A 204 -14.74 6.16 -11.37
C LEU A 204 -14.27 6.71 -12.72
N VAL A 205 -13.10 6.23 -13.10
CA VAL A 205 -12.49 6.46 -14.40
C VAL A 205 -12.33 5.13 -15.10
N GLU A 206 -12.32 5.18 -16.42
CA GLU A 206 -12.07 4.04 -17.29
C GLU A 206 -10.55 3.75 -17.33
N VAL A 207 -10.18 2.47 -17.50
CA VAL A 207 -8.77 2.03 -17.39
C VAL A 207 -7.84 2.64 -18.44
N ASP A 208 -8.34 2.84 -19.66
CA ASP A 208 -7.60 3.34 -20.83
C ASP A 208 -7.97 4.80 -21.16
N GLY A 209 -8.69 5.47 -20.25
CA GLY A 209 -9.10 6.86 -20.42
C GLY A 209 -10.30 7.05 -21.36
N TRP A 210 -11.05 5.98 -21.67
CA TRP A 210 -12.29 6.09 -22.44
C TRP A 210 -13.40 6.75 -21.62
N ASN A 211 -14.56 6.97 -22.27
CA ASN A 211 -15.70 7.59 -21.63
C ASN A 211 -16.18 6.78 -20.40
N ALA A 212 -16.16 7.45 -19.24
CA ALA A 212 -16.57 6.90 -17.95
C ALA A 212 -18.06 7.10 -17.61
N ASP A 213 -18.80 7.79 -18.48
CA ASP A 213 -20.27 7.88 -18.37
C ASP A 213 -20.87 6.49 -18.61
N ILE A 214 -21.65 5.97 -17.66
CA ILE A 214 -22.31 4.68 -17.81
C ILE A 214 -23.31 4.69 -18.99
N ASN A 215 -23.91 5.85 -19.28
CA ASN A 215 -24.77 6.05 -20.44
C ASN A 215 -24.02 6.55 -21.69
N GLY A 216 -22.69 6.60 -21.67
CA GLY A 216 -21.93 7.06 -22.82
C GLY A 216 -22.22 6.24 -24.08
N GLY A 217 -22.68 6.92 -25.13
CA GLY A 217 -23.14 6.30 -26.39
C GLY A 217 -24.65 6.12 -26.49
N PHE A 218 -25.40 6.62 -25.50
CA PHE A 218 -26.86 6.60 -25.46
C PHE A 218 -27.40 7.98 -25.05
N ASP A 219 -28.68 8.23 -25.34
CA ASP A 219 -29.38 9.48 -24.95
C ASP A 219 -29.65 9.55 -23.44
N GLY A 220 -30.12 10.69 -22.95
CA GLY A 220 -30.56 10.88 -21.56
C GLY A 220 -29.47 11.37 -20.60
N ASP A 221 -29.71 11.21 -19.29
CA ASP A 221 -28.80 11.73 -18.25
C ASP A 221 -27.43 11.02 -18.29
N HIS A 222 -26.37 11.78 -18.05
CA HIS A 222 -25.06 11.19 -17.76
C HIS A 222 -25.09 10.55 -16.37
N VAL A 223 -24.44 9.39 -16.26
CA VAL A 223 -24.44 8.59 -15.05
C VAL A 223 -23.00 8.35 -14.60
N TRP A 224 -22.68 8.83 -13.41
CA TRP A 224 -21.35 8.73 -12.81
C TRP A 224 -21.38 7.86 -11.56
N LEU A 225 -20.39 7.00 -11.40
CA LEU A 225 -20.23 6.14 -10.23
C LEU A 225 -19.20 6.74 -9.28
N VAL A 226 -19.58 7.06 -8.05
CA VAL A 226 -18.69 7.65 -7.04
C VAL A 226 -18.47 6.65 -5.91
N PRO A 227 -17.26 6.07 -5.78
CA PRO A 227 -16.96 5.15 -4.68
C PRO A 227 -17.08 5.82 -3.31
N VAL A 228 -17.60 5.07 -2.35
CA VAL A 228 -17.64 5.40 -0.93
C VAL A 228 -16.77 4.40 -0.21
N TRP A 229 -15.73 4.87 0.46
CA TRP A 229 -14.73 4.05 1.13
C TRP A 229 -15.01 3.92 2.63
N THR A 230 -14.39 2.93 3.27
CA THR A 230 -14.40 2.71 4.71
C THR A 230 -13.09 2.07 5.17
N THR A 231 -12.67 2.39 6.38
CA THR A 231 -11.54 1.79 7.10
C THR A 231 -11.92 0.51 7.85
N ASN A 232 -13.22 0.23 8.00
CA ASN A 232 -13.74 -0.93 8.72
C ASN A 232 -13.99 -2.10 7.74
N PRO A 233 -13.15 -3.15 7.77
CA PRO A 233 -13.31 -4.28 6.86
C PRO A 233 -14.60 -5.07 7.10
N ALA A 234 -15.25 -4.98 8.27
CA ALA A 234 -16.47 -5.73 8.57
C ALA A 234 -17.69 -5.27 7.75
N ILE A 235 -17.70 -4.01 7.30
CA ILE A 235 -18.78 -3.42 6.50
C ILE A 235 -18.37 -3.15 5.05
N ALA A 236 -17.16 -3.58 4.67
CA ALA A 236 -16.63 -3.41 3.34
C ALA A 236 -17.18 -4.49 2.38
N ALA A 237 -17.34 -4.11 1.13
CA ALA A 237 -17.81 -4.97 0.06
C ALA A 237 -16.74 -5.98 -0.36
N THR A 238 -17.22 -7.17 -0.71
CA THR A 238 -16.44 -8.30 -1.21
C THR A 238 -16.66 -8.50 -2.71
N SER A 239 -17.84 -8.16 -3.23
CA SER A 239 -18.13 -8.14 -4.67
C SER A 239 -19.22 -7.12 -5.03
N ILE A 240 -19.40 -6.91 -6.33
CA ILE A 240 -20.41 -6.02 -6.91
C ILE A 240 -21.25 -6.84 -7.89
N GLU A 241 -22.57 -6.76 -7.76
CA GLU A 241 -23.54 -7.39 -8.64
C GLU A 241 -24.27 -6.32 -9.47
N VAL A 242 -24.48 -6.62 -10.75
CA VAL A 242 -25.33 -5.81 -11.64
C VAL A 242 -26.66 -6.54 -11.79
N ILE A 243 -27.75 -5.84 -11.50
CA ILE A 243 -29.11 -6.33 -11.63
C ILE A 243 -29.75 -5.63 -12.82
N ILE A 244 -30.28 -6.39 -13.78
CA ILE A 244 -31.02 -5.86 -14.94
C ILE A 244 -32.43 -6.42 -14.90
N GLN A 245 -33.45 -5.56 -15.00
CA GLN A 245 -34.85 -5.97 -14.87
C GLN A 245 -35.80 -5.04 -15.63
N ARG A 246 -36.99 -5.56 -15.98
CA ARG A 246 -37.99 -4.83 -16.77
C ARG A 246 -38.82 -3.83 -15.97
N SER A 247 -38.97 -4.07 -14.67
CA SER A 247 -39.76 -3.21 -13.79
C SER A 247 -38.85 -2.33 -12.95
N GLU A 248 -39.26 -1.09 -12.69
CA GLU A 248 -38.50 -0.18 -11.85
C GLU A 248 -38.44 -0.67 -10.39
N ASN A 249 -37.28 -0.52 -9.77
CA ASN A 249 -37.09 -0.66 -8.33
C ASN A 249 -36.59 0.66 -7.76
N ASN A 250 -37.49 1.38 -7.09
CA ASN A 250 -37.23 2.69 -6.50
C ASN A 250 -36.27 2.65 -5.29
N ARG A 251 -35.86 1.47 -4.81
CA ARG A 251 -34.86 1.34 -3.74
C ARG A 251 -33.43 1.55 -4.23
N TYR A 252 -33.21 1.52 -5.54
CA TYR A 252 -31.91 1.62 -6.16
C TYR A 252 -31.87 2.76 -7.18
N SER A 253 -30.68 3.32 -7.39
CA SER A 253 -30.44 4.31 -8.43
C SER A 253 -30.28 3.64 -9.79
N ASN A 254 -31.19 3.92 -10.72
CA ASN A 254 -31.16 3.38 -12.08
C ASN A 254 -29.95 3.89 -12.86
N LEU A 255 -29.09 3.00 -13.34
CA LEU A 255 -27.93 3.37 -14.17
C LEU A 255 -28.31 3.70 -15.63
N ALA A 256 -29.56 3.45 -16.02
CA ALA A 256 -30.10 3.70 -17.36
C ALA A 256 -30.97 4.95 -17.45
N ARG A 257 -30.84 5.87 -16.48
CA ARG A 257 -31.76 7.00 -16.33
C ARG A 257 -31.80 7.84 -17.62
N GLY A 258 -33.00 8.08 -18.14
CA GLY A 258 -33.23 8.85 -19.37
C GLY A 258 -32.91 8.10 -20.68
N ALA A 259 -32.22 6.97 -20.62
CA ALA A 259 -31.61 6.35 -21.80
C ALA A 259 -32.39 5.16 -22.38
N GLY A 260 -33.57 4.88 -21.83
CA GLY A 260 -34.44 3.79 -22.24
C GLY A 260 -33.93 2.37 -21.91
N GLY A 261 -34.74 1.37 -22.29
CA GLY A 261 -34.48 -0.05 -22.06
C GLY A 261 -34.74 -0.53 -20.62
N PRO A 262 -34.35 -1.77 -20.28
CA PRO A 262 -34.53 -2.34 -18.94
C PRO A 262 -33.80 -1.53 -17.86
N TYR A 263 -34.38 -1.41 -16.67
CA TYR A 263 -33.72 -0.77 -15.54
C TYR A 263 -32.51 -1.59 -15.08
N ARG A 264 -31.48 -0.90 -14.59
CA ARG A 264 -30.32 -1.60 -14.02
C ARG A 264 -29.71 -0.90 -12.83
N TYR A 265 -29.16 -1.71 -11.94
CA TYR A 265 -28.79 -1.31 -10.60
C TYR A 265 -27.50 -1.98 -10.16
N LEU A 266 -26.76 -1.32 -9.26
CA LEU A 266 -25.65 -1.93 -8.54
C LEU A 266 -26.11 -2.43 -7.19
N LYS A 267 -25.67 -3.63 -6.82
CA LYS A 267 -25.82 -4.19 -5.49
C LYS A 267 -24.45 -4.56 -4.95
N MET A 268 -24.10 -3.94 -3.82
CA MET A 268 -22.91 -4.28 -3.07
C MET A 268 -23.14 -5.57 -2.29
N ILE A 269 -22.21 -6.50 -2.36
CA ILE A 269 -22.22 -7.72 -1.56
C ILE A 269 -21.19 -7.57 -0.45
N THR A 270 -21.61 -7.84 0.78
CA THR A 270 -20.75 -7.93 1.95
C THR A 270 -20.84 -9.36 2.47
N ASP A 271 -19.75 -10.09 2.38
CA ASP A 271 -19.63 -11.46 2.90
C ASP A 271 -18.69 -11.47 4.10
N SER A 272 -19.21 -11.82 5.27
CA SER A 272 -18.46 -11.89 6.51
C SER A 272 -17.50 -13.09 6.58
N VAL A 273 -17.69 -14.11 5.73
CA VAL A 273 -16.85 -15.32 5.69
C VAL A 273 -15.64 -15.12 4.78
N SER A 274 -15.78 -14.30 3.75
CA SER A 274 -14.66 -13.95 2.86
C SER A 274 -13.58 -13.17 3.62
N ASN A 275 -12.31 -13.50 3.36
CA ASN A 275 -11.14 -12.76 3.82
C ASN A 275 -10.66 -11.71 2.81
N GLU A 276 -11.39 -11.46 1.72
CA GLU A 276 -10.99 -10.49 0.70
C GLU A 276 -11.84 -9.22 0.77
N ARG A 277 -11.22 -8.05 0.61
CA ARG A 277 -11.92 -6.77 0.54
C ARG A 277 -11.49 -5.95 -0.67
N ILE A 278 -12.45 -5.30 -1.32
CA ILE A 278 -12.20 -4.46 -2.49
C ILE A 278 -11.45 -3.20 -2.08
N THR A 279 -10.33 -2.89 -2.74
CA THR A 279 -9.47 -1.72 -2.45
C THR A 279 -9.27 -0.80 -3.65
N ASN A 280 -9.62 -1.25 -4.86
CA ASN A 280 -9.45 -0.47 -6.07
C ASN A 280 -10.58 -0.80 -7.05
N LEU A 281 -11.06 0.22 -7.76
CA LEU A 281 -12.14 0.12 -8.75
C LEU A 281 -11.78 0.92 -10.00
N LYS A 282 -12.13 0.38 -11.16
CA LYS A 282 -12.14 1.09 -12.44
C LYS A 282 -13.33 0.65 -13.28
N LEU A 283 -13.63 1.44 -14.31
CA LEU A 283 -14.47 0.99 -15.41
C LEU A 283 -13.61 0.32 -16.47
N TRP A 284 -14.13 -0.76 -17.03
CA TRP A 284 -13.55 -1.44 -18.18
C TRP A 284 -14.54 -1.33 -19.34
N ARG A 285 -14.16 -0.62 -20.39
CA ARG A 285 -14.99 -0.48 -21.60
C ARG A 285 -14.30 -1.12 -22.79
N SER A 286 -15.03 -1.88 -23.58
CA SER A 286 -14.47 -2.50 -24.79
C SER A 286 -15.51 -2.67 -25.89
N LYS A 287 -15.06 -2.61 -27.14
CA LYS A 287 -15.86 -2.98 -28.32
C LYS A 287 -15.93 -4.50 -28.51
N ASP A 288 -15.04 -5.25 -27.88
CA ASP A 288 -14.93 -6.69 -28.00
C ASP A 288 -15.46 -7.39 -26.75
N LYS A 289 -16.49 -8.23 -26.93
CA LYS A 289 -17.11 -9.04 -25.87
C LYS A 289 -16.14 -10.03 -25.22
N THR A 290 -15.07 -10.40 -25.93
CA THR A 290 -14.08 -11.35 -25.44
C THR A 290 -12.98 -10.69 -24.61
N SER A 291 -12.93 -9.35 -24.61
CA SER A 291 -12.07 -8.56 -23.74
C SER A 291 -12.44 -8.78 -22.28
N LYS A 292 -11.47 -9.23 -21.48
CA LYS A 292 -11.69 -9.61 -20.08
C LYS A 292 -10.76 -8.83 -19.15
N PRO A 293 -11.31 -8.15 -18.11
CA PRO A 293 -10.49 -7.49 -17.10
C PRO A 293 -9.45 -8.40 -16.43
N SER A 294 -9.71 -9.70 -16.32
CA SER A 294 -8.78 -10.67 -15.72
C SER A 294 -7.43 -10.75 -16.43
N LEU A 295 -7.41 -10.52 -17.75
CA LEU A 295 -6.16 -10.59 -18.53
C LEU A 295 -5.20 -9.42 -18.18
N GLU A 296 -5.73 -8.33 -17.61
CA GLU A 296 -4.96 -7.17 -17.14
C GLU A 296 -4.81 -7.14 -15.60
N GLY A 297 -4.97 -8.29 -14.95
CA GLY A 297 -4.70 -8.43 -13.51
C GLY A 297 -5.80 -7.92 -12.57
N TRP A 298 -7.01 -7.65 -13.08
CA TRP A 298 -8.18 -7.41 -12.23
C TRP A 298 -8.70 -8.72 -11.61
N LYS A 299 -9.04 -8.69 -10.32
CA LYS A 299 -9.43 -9.88 -9.56
C LYS A 299 -10.91 -10.21 -9.64
N GLY A 300 -11.75 -9.20 -9.83
CA GLY A 300 -13.19 -9.37 -10.03
C GLY A 300 -13.77 -8.30 -10.95
N TRP A 301 -14.93 -8.59 -11.54
CA TRP A 301 -15.68 -7.65 -12.35
C TRP A 301 -17.17 -8.03 -12.35
N THR A 302 -18.03 -7.06 -12.70
CA THR A 302 -19.47 -7.27 -12.82
C THR A 302 -19.85 -8.05 -14.09
N GLY A 303 -21.13 -8.39 -14.25
CA GLY A 303 -21.68 -8.63 -15.58
C GLY A 303 -21.65 -7.35 -16.45
N ASP A 304 -21.94 -7.49 -17.75
CA ASP A 304 -22.01 -6.37 -18.68
C ASP A 304 -23.18 -5.44 -18.33
N ILE A 305 -22.84 -4.20 -17.98
CA ILE A 305 -23.79 -3.14 -17.62
C ILE A 305 -24.61 -2.69 -18.84
N ASN A 306 -24.04 -2.84 -20.05
CA ASN A 306 -24.70 -2.48 -21.31
C ASN A 306 -25.47 -3.64 -21.96
N ALA A 307 -25.60 -4.77 -21.25
CA ALA A 307 -26.39 -5.89 -21.75
C ALA A 307 -27.79 -5.43 -22.17
N ASP A 308 -28.26 -5.98 -23.30
CA ASP A 308 -29.53 -5.66 -23.96
C ASP A 308 -29.69 -4.22 -24.51
N ARG A 309 -28.62 -3.41 -24.53
CA ARG A 309 -28.60 -2.08 -25.20
C ARG A 309 -27.76 -2.00 -26.47
N GLY A 310 -26.87 -2.97 -26.67
CA GLY A 310 -25.87 -2.91 -27.74
C GLY A 310 -24.77 -1.89 -27.45
N GLY A 311 -23.93 -1.60 -28.44
CA GLY A 311 -22.77 -0.72 -28.29
C GLY A 311 -21.57 -1.41 -27.66
N ASP A 312 -20.84 -0.68 -26.81
CA ASP A 312 -19.67 -1.20 -26.09
C ASP A 312 -20.08 -2.06 -24.89
N TYR A 313 -19.25 -3.03 -24.54
CA TYR A 313 -19.32 -3.78 -23.29
C TYR A 313 -18.73 -2.94 -22.15
N LEU A 314 -19.42 -2.91 -21.01
CA LEU A 314 -19.02 -2.09 -19.86
C LEU A 314 -19.09 -2.87 -18.56
N TYR A 315 -17.99 -2.88 -17.82
CA TYR A 315 -17.89 -3.56 -16.54
C TYR A 315 -17.32 -2.62 -15.48
N ILE A 316 -17.66 -2.86 -14.21
CA ILE A 316 -16.87 -2.37 -13.09
C ILE A 316 -15.90 -3.48 -12.74
N CYS A 317 -14.59 -3.21 -12.74
CA CYS A 317 -13.56 -4.16 -12.34
C CYS A 317 -12.86 -3.70 -11.06
N TRP A 318 -12.35 -4.66 -10.28
CA TRP A 318 -11.74 -4.37 -8.98
C TRP A 318 -10.56 -5.27 -8.62
N LYS A 319 -9.72 -4.76 -7.72
CA LYS A 319 -8.69 -5.52 -7.00
C LYS A 319 -9.13 -5.75 -5.57
N THR A 320 -8.72 -6.87 -5.01
CA THR A 320 -8.94 -7.24 -3.62
C THR A 320 -7.60 -7.34 -2.87
N VAL A 321 -7.67 -7.27 -1.55
CA VAL A 321 -6.58 -7.66 -0.66
C VAL A 321 -7.14 -8.58 0.42
N GLN A 322 -6.29 -9.47 0.93
CA GLN A 322 -6.63 -10.28 2.10
C GLN A 322 -6.57 -9.42 3.36
N ILE A 323 -7.52 -9.62 4.29
CA ILE A 323 -7.60 -8.95 5.59
C ILE A 323 -7.19 -9.85 6.74
#